data_AF-A0A2K3L6H2-F1
#
_entry.id   AF-A0A2K3L6H2-F1
#
_cell.length_a   1.000
_cell.length_b   1.000
_cell.length_c   1.000
_cell.angle_alpha   90.00
_cell.angle_beta   90.00
_cell.angle_gamma   90.00
#
_symmetry.space_group_name_H-M   'P 1'
#
loop_
_entity.id
_entity.type
_entity.pdbx_description
1 polymer ?
#
loop_
_entity_poly.entity_id
_entity_poly.type
_entity_poly.pdbx_seq_one_letter_code
_entity_poly.pdbx_strand_id
1 'polypeptide(L)'
;MSLTSLPTFPSLKTHHSLQPNLPVTPSKFGTSLVYSDASITFAATEAITLVNTVVVDSARNTVAVGVENGVVREKFIGSDDMRRKRRRKRRKNLGYVMEEESIQNNFLWQKHVVGSVTSGFLSSIEEAELCLCLKEGARIEAAKQRMTEHEGNSAISRRFALGNTSIEEVMITTRESKERLAREYRGLVASIAGRYQGNGLHIEDLIQEGTIGLLHGAEKFDPNRGCKLSTYVYWWIKQAIIKALAKKSRLIRLPGEKYGMVAKISEANNVLRKRLRRKPTYDELAEVLNVNVSTVTLVSERSRQPISLDKTVTDYGNLTFKEIIPGPVEMTPEKMVEKQLIKQGVAKLLNKLNKREEKI
;
A
#
# COMPACT_ATOMS: atom_id res chain seq x y z
N MET A 1 -49.73 18.47 -23.58
CA MET A 1 -50.50 17.74 -22.54
C MET A 1 -49.55 16.78 -21.84
N SER A 2 -49.61 16.77 -20.49
CA SER A 2 -48.93 15.90 -19.51
C SER A 2 -47.39 15.81 -19.50
N LEU A 3 -46.78 16.74 -18.76
CA LEU A 3 -45.46 16.58 -18.11
C LEU A 3 -45.68 15.90 -16.74
N THR A 4 -44.90 14.87 -16.42
CA THR A 4 -44.86 14.25 -15.08
C THR A 4 -43.49 14.45 -14.43
N SER A 5 -43.55 14.76 -13.14
CA SER A 5 -42.56 15.44 -12.31
C SER A 5 -41.64 14.50 -11.52
N LEU A 6 -40.39 14.94 -11.33
CA LEU A 6 -39.40 14.41 -10.38
C LEU A 6 -39.82 14.70 -8.91
N PRO A 7 -39.46 13.85 -7.92
CA PRO A 7 -39.70 14.16 -6.51
C PRO A 7 -38.54 14.92 -5.85
N THR A 8 -38.92 15.92 -5.04
CA THR A 8 -38.09 16.87 -4.29
C THR A 8 -37.94 16.44 -2.83
N PHE A 9 -36.76 16.66 -2.23
CA PHE A 9 -36.45 16.45 -0.80
C PHE A 9 -37.22 17.41 0.12
N PRO A 10 -37.58 17.02 1.37
CA PRO A 10 -38.03 17.97 2.39
C PRO A 10 -36.92 18.33 3.39
N SER A 11 -36.83 19.61 3.74
CA SER A 11 -36.03 20.16 4.83
C SER A 11 -36.90 20.96 5.81
N LEU A 12 -36.44 20.98 7.07
CA LEU A 12 -36.68 21.94 8.17
C LEU A 12 -37.99 21.88 8.97
N LYS A 13 -37.85 21.84 10.31
CA LYS A 13 -38.33 22.89 11.24
C LYS A 13 -37.74 22.77 12.64
N THR A 14 -37.15 23.88 13.08
CA THR A 14 -36.79 24.25 14.45
C THR A 14 -38.00 24.85 15.17
N HIS A 15 -38.16 24.61 16.47
CA HIS A 15 -38.89 25.52 17.35
C HIS A 15 -38.20 25.61 18.72
N HIS A 16 -37.83 26.84 19.04
CA HIS A 16 -37.29 27.35 20.30
C HIS A 16 -38.47 27.68 21.24
N SER A 17 -38.31 27.48 22.55
CA SER A 17 -39.03 28.27 23.56
C SER A 17 -38.10 28.64 24.73
N LEU A 18 -38.37 29.79 25.32
CA LEU A 18 -37.51 30.67 26.10
C LEU A 18 -37.84 30.65 27.60
N GLN A 19 -36.80 30.55 28.45
CA GLN A 19 -36.47 31.37 29.66
C GLN A 19 -37.38 31.32 30.94
N PRO A 20 -36.90 31.73 32.16
CA PRO A 20 -35.84 32.74 32.46
C PRO A 20 -34.83 32.53 33.63
N ASN A 21 -33.67 33.18 33.46
CA ASN A 21 -32.78 33.97 34.36
C ASN A 21 -33.31 34.32 35.78
N LEU A 22 -32.58 34.46 36.91
CA LEU A 22 -31.24 34.98 37.36
C LEU A 22 -31.11 34.67 38.91
N PRO A 23 -30.07 35.04 39.73
CA PRO A 23 -28.88 35.87 39.52
C PRO A 23 -27.52 35.31 40.04
N VAL A 24 -26.48 36.11 39.77
CA VAL A 24 -25.03 36.02 40.06
C VAL A 24 -24.68 36.51 41.47
N THR A 25 -23.63 35.99 42.12
CA THR A 25 -22.45 36.75 42.67
C THR A 25 -21.44 35.85 43.43
N PRO A 26 -20.17 36.31 43.61
CA PRO A 26 -18.97 35.47 43.78
C PRO A 26 -18.36 35.52 45.19
N SER A 27 -17.53 34.53 45.55
CA SER A 27 -16.56 34.63 46.67
C SER A 27 -15.45 33.58 46.49
N LYS A 28 -14.24 33.98 46.07
CA LYS A 28 -13.02 34.11 46.91
C LYS A 28 -12.84 32.97 47.92
N PHE A 29 -11.92 32.05 47.62
CA PHE A 29 -10.72 31.75 48.42
C PHE A 29 -9.84 30.80 47.59
N GLY A 30 -8.62 31.23 47.28
CA GLY A 30 -7.60 30.38 46.68
C GLY A 30 -6.78 29.67 47.75
N THR A 31 -6.22 28.52 47.40
CA THR A 31 -4.82 28.17 47.69
C THR A 31 -4.36 27.15 46.67
N SER A 32 -3.17 27.41 46.14
CA SER A 32 -2.45 26.61 45.16
C SER A 32 -2.13 25.21 45.65
N LEU A 33 -2.34 24.22 44.79
CA LEU A 33 -1.51 23.01 44.78
C LEU A 33 -1.35 22.55 43.32
N VAL A 34 -0.61 23.35 42.54
CA VAL A 34 0.00 22.90 41.29
C VAL A 34 1.20 22.04 41.69
N TYR A 35 0.95 20.77 41.95
CA TYR A 35 2.00 19.77 42.22
C TYR A 35 2.33 19.06 40.89
N SER A 36 3.30 19.65 40.18
CA SER A 36 4.26 19.02 39.26
C SER A 36 3.86 17.82 38.37
N ASP A 37 3.10 18.07 37.29
CA ASP A 37 3.06 17.16 36.12
C ASP A 37 4.43 17.07 35.40
N ALA A 38 5.35 18.01 35.65
CA ALA A 38 6.71 17.98 35.10
C ALA A 38 7.59 16.86 35.70
N SER A 39 7.39 16.50 36.98
CA SER A 39 8.18 15.47 37.66
C SER A 39 7.77 14.05 37.25
N ILE A 40 6.48 13.84 36.95
CA ILE A 40 5.94 12.53 36.53
C ILE A 40 6.41 12.18 35.11
N THR A 41 6.62 13.17 34.25
CA THR A 41 7.14 12.95 32.88
C THR A 41 8.65 12.81 32.82
N PHE A 42 9.41 13.53 33.65
CA PHE A 42 10.88 13.38 33.74
C PHE A 42 11.27 11.99 34.26
N ALA A 43 10.58 11.50 35.28
CA ALA A 43 10.74 10.14 35.78
C ALA A 43 10.35 9.06 34.75
N ALA A 44 9.35 9.34 33.90
CA ALA A 44 8.96 8.42 32.82
C ALA A 44 10.00 8.41 31.68
N THR A 45 10.61 9.55 31.33
CA THR A 45 11.67 9.61 30.32
C THR A 45 13.00 9.03 30.82
N GLU A 46 13.37 9.26 32.08
CA GLU A 46 14.52 8.59 32.71
C GLU A 46 14.29 7.08 32.86
N ALA A 47 13.05 6.65 33.16
CA ALA A 47 12.73 5.23 33.19
C ALA A 47 12.81 4.58 31.80
N ILE A 48 12.41 5.28 30.73
CA ILE A 48 12.52 4.77 29.35
C ILE A 48 13.98 4.73 28.89
N THR A 49 14.82 5.70 29.27
CA THR A 49 16.25 5.72 28.92
C THR A 49 17.07 4.74 29.75
N LEU A 50 16.80 4.58 31.05
CA LEU A 50 17.43 3.55 31.91
C LEU A 50 16.98 2.13 31.51
N VAL A 51 15.74 1.94 31.06
CA VAL A 51 15.30 0.67 30.50
C VAL A 51 15.99 0.39 29.15
N ASN A 52 16.27 1.42 28.35
CA ASN A 52 16.95 1.24 27.06
C ASN A 52 18.46 0.97 27.18
N THR A 53 19.17 1.55 28.16
CA THR A 53 20.57 1.16 28.43
C THR A 53 20.65 -0.24 29.01
N VAL A 54 19.72 -0.61 29.91
CA VAL A 54 19.64 -1.96 30.46
C VAL A 54 19.19 -3.00 29.42
N VAL A 55 18.33 -2.68 28.44
CA VAL A 55 17.91 -3.64 27.40
C VAL A 55 18.98 -3.82 26.32
N VAL A 56 19.72 -2.77 25.95
CA VAL A 56 20.84 -2.89 25.00
C VAL A 56 22.03 -3.62 25.65
N ASP A 57 22.30 -3.37 26.94
CA ASP A 57 23.37 -4.09 27.66
C ASP A 57 22.94 -5.46 28.18
N SER A 58 21.64 -5.69 28.46
CA SER A 58 21.08 -7.03 28.73
C SER A 58 20.97 -7.85 27.44
N ALA A 59 20.75 -7.26 26.27
CA ALA A 59 20.86 -7.97 25.00
C ALA A 59 22.33 -8.37 24.71
N ARG A 60 23.31 -7.52 25.05
CA ARG A 60 24.73 -7.86 24.99
C ARG A 60 25.11 -8.96 26.00
N ASN A 61 24.59 -8.92 27.23
CA ASN A 61 24.89 -9.93 28.27
C ASN A 61 24.09 -11.24 28.14
N THR A 62 22.85 -11.23 27.62
CA THR A 62 22.07 -12.46 27.41
C THR A 62 22.56 -13.25 26.20
N VAL A 63 23.17 -12.59 25.22
CA VAL A 63 23.88 -13.26 24.12
C VAL A 63 25.26 -13.78 24.57
N ALA A 64 25.93 -13.11 25.53
CA ALA A 64 27.20 -13.58 26.10
C ALA A 64 27.06 -14.72 27.11
N VAL A 65 26.01 -14.73 27.94
CA VAL A 65 25.76 -15.76 28.98
C VAL A 65 25.16 -17.05 28.41
N GLY A 66 24.71 -17.06 27.15
CA GLY A 66 24.20 -18.26 26.46
C GLY A 66 25.27 -19.21 25.92
N VAL A 67 26.57 -18.90 26.02
CA VAL A 67 27.65 -19.68 25.38
C VAL A 67 28.50 -20.49 26.36
N GLU A 68 28.37 -20.27 27.68
CA GLU A 68 29.06 -21.08 28.69
C GLU A 68 28.07 -21.89 29.52
N ASN A 69 27.47 -22.91 28.90
CA ASN A 69 27.07 -24.14 29.58
C ASN A 69 26.77 -25.20 28.52
N GLY A 70 27.77 -26.04 28.28
CA GLY A 70 27.60 -27.27 27.51
C GLY A 70 26.60 -28.19 28.19
N VAL A 71 25.35 -28.17 27.73
CA VAL A 71 24.39 -29.23 28.00
C VAL A 71 24.10 -29.91 26.67
N VAL A 72 24.65 -31.12 26.56
CA VAL A 72 24.31 -32.12 25.55
C VAL A 72 22.78 -32.24 25.50
N ARG A 73 22.16 -31.74 24.42
CA ARG A 73 20.74 -31.98 24.14
C ARG A 73 20.62 -32.97 23.00
N GLU A 74 20.26 -34.19 23.37
CA GLU A 74 19.93 -35.30 22.49
C GLU A 74 18.95 -34.89 21.38
N LYS A 75 19.16 -35.50 20.21
CA LYS A 75 18.37 -35.36 18.99
C LYS A 75 16.91 -35.77 19.22
N PHE A 76 16.03 -34.80 19.51
CA PHE A 76 14.58 -34.98 19.34
C PHE A 76 14.21 -34.80 17.85
N ILE A 77 14.39 -35.87 17.07
CA ILE A 77 13.80 -36.01 15.74
C ILE A 77 12.37 -36.52 15.95
N GLY A 78 11.36 -35.65 15.98
CA GLY A 78 9.97 -36.14 16.07
C GLY A 78 8.91 -35.10 16.38
N SER A 79 8.31 -34.51 15.34
CA SER A 79 6.89 -34.08 15.23
C SER A 79 6.74 -32.90 14.26
N ASP A 80 7.69 -31.96 14.26
CA ASP A 80 7.59 -30.75 13.45
C ASP A 80 7.86 -30.99 11.96
N ASP A 81 8.76 -31.92 11.64
CA ASP A 81 9.02 -32.30 10.24
C ASP A 81 7.85 -33.08 9.62
N MET A 82 7.09 -33.81 10.45
CA MET A 82 5.83 -34.46 10.08
C MET A 82 4.70 -33.43 9.89
N ARG A 83 4.63 -32.39 10.71
CA ARG A 83 3.72 -31.23 10.51
C ARG A 83 4.07 -30.46 9.23
N ARG A 84 5.36 -30.28 8.92
CA ARG A 84 5.86 -29.66 7.68
C ARG A 84 5.48 -30.47 6.45
N LYS A 85 5.65 -31.80 6.47
CA LYS A 85 5.22 -32.71 5.38
C LYS A 85 3.69 -32.72 5.19
N ARG A 86 2.90 -32.71 6.28
CA ARG A 86 1.42 -32.65 6.21
C ARG A 86 0.92 -31.32 5.64
N ARG A 87 1.54 -30.18 5.97
CA ARG A 87 1.21 -28.86 5.37
C ARG A 87 1.54 -28.80 3.88
N ARG A 88 2.66 -29.39 3.43
CA ARG A 88 2.99 -29.52 1.99
C ARG A 88 1.94 -30.36 1.24
N LYS A 89 1.48 -31.46 1.84
CA LYS A 89 0.43 -32.32 1.26
C LYS A 89 -0.94 -31.61 1.17
N ARG A 90 -1.32 -30.82 2.18
CA ARG A 90 -2.57 -30.02 2.15
C ARG A 90 -2.53 -28.89 1.11
N ARG A 91 -1.38 -28.25 0.90
CA ARG A 91 -1.20 -27.25 -0.17
C ARG A 91 -1.30 -27.83 -1.59
N LYS A 92 -0.97 -29.12 -1.79
CA LYS A 92 -1.16 -29.79 -3.08
C LYS A 92 -2.63 -30.13 -3.38
N ASN A 93 -3.49 -30.27 -2.36
CA ASN A 93 -4.90 -30.67 -2.54
C ASN A 93 -5.91 -29.50 -2.52
N LEU A 94 -5.55 -28.33 -1.98
CA LEU A 94 -6.39 -27.14 -2.07
C LEU A 94 -5.96 -26.40 -3.34
N GLY A 95 -6.76 -26.50 -4.41
CA GLY A 95 -6.44 -26.08 -5.78
C GLY A 95 -5.98 -24.63 -5.96
N TYR A 96 -4.73 -24.36 -5.59
CA TYR A 96 -3.94 -23.21 -5.99
C TYR A 96 -2.73 -23.78 -6.71
N VAL A 97 -2.92 -24.02 -8.00
CA VAL A 97 -1.95 -24.71 -8.85
C VAL A 97 -0.89 -23.69 -9.28
N MET A 98 0.38 -24.06 -9.05
CA MET A 98 1.63 -23.46 -9.59
C MET A 98 2.40 -22.50 -8.66
N GLU A 99 3.26 -23.08 -7.80
CA GLU A 99 4.45 -22.38 -7.27
C GLU A 99 5.77 -23.16 -7.42
N GLU A 100 5.78 -24.40 -7.96
CA GLU A 100 6.98 -25.26 -7.92
C GLU A 100 7.87 -25.23 -9.20
N GLU A 101 7.42 -24.77 -10.37
CA GLU A 101 8.23 -24.87 -11.63
C GLU A 101 9.08 -23.64 -12.00
N SER A 102 9.05 -22.55 -11.22
CA SER A 102 9.78 -21.31 -11.57
C SER A 102 11.15 -21.15 -10.91
N ILE A 103 11.57 -22.11 -10.08
CA ILE A 103 12.83 -21.99 -9.31
C ILE A 103 14.06 -22.18 -10.23
N GLN A 104 13.97 -23.05 -11.24
CA GLN A 104 15.09 -23.30 -12.17
C GLN A 104 15.41 -22.09 -13.07
N ASN A 105 14.40 -21.40 -13.58
CA ASN A 105 14.60 -20.24 -14.46
C ASN A 105 15.08 -18.99 -13.71
N ASN A 106 15.00 -18.97 -12.37
CA ASN A 106 15.34 -17.80 -11.55
C ASN A 106 16.85 -17.56 -11.40
N PHE A 107 17.69 -18.60 -11.59
CA PHE A 107 19.15 -18.47 -11.45
C PHE A 107 19.83 -17.72 -12.61
N LEU A 108 19.29 -17.83 -13.83
CA LEU A 108 19.87 -17.16 -15.00
C LEU A 108 19.62 -15.65 -14.97
N TRP A 109 18.45 -15.23 -14.47
CA TRP A 109 18.06 -13.81 -14.39
C TRP A 109 18.84 -13.02 -13.33
N GLN A 110 19.23 -13.68 -12.24
CA GLN A 110 20.00 -13.06 -11.15
C GLN A 110 21.31 -12.46 -11.66
N LYS A 111 21.87 -12.97 -12.77
CA LYS A 111 23.16 -12.56 -13.32
C LYS A 111 23.09 -11.34 -14.27
N HIS A 112 21.96 -11.13 -14.95
CA HIS A 112 21.84 -10.11 -16.01
C HIS A 112 21.28 -8.75 -15.55
N VAL A 113 20.46 -8.72 -14.50
CA VAL A 113 19.80 -7.49 -14.00
C VAL A 113 20.44 -6.96 -12.72
N VAL A 114 21.04 -7.86 -11.94
CA VAL A 114 21.68 -7.54 -10.65
C VAL A 114 23.13 -7.97 -10.81
N GLY A 115 23.98 -7.11 -11.42
CA GLY A 115 25.41 -7.37 -11.62
C GLY A 115 26.04 -7.97 -10.36
N SER A 116 27.00 -8.90 -10.49
CA SER A 116 27.42 -9.85 -9.44
C SER A 116 27.41 -9.30 -8.01
N VAL A 117 26.27 -9.36 -7.33
CA VAL A 117 26.19 -9.01 -5.91
C VAL A 117 26.62 -10.26 -5.17
N THR A 118 27.88 -10.31 -4.78
CA THR A 118 28.35 -11.16 -3.69
C THR A 118 27.71 -10.63 -2.40
N SER A 119 26.44 -10.96 -2.16
CA SER A 119 25.75 -10.62 -0.90
C SER A 119 26.29 -11.54 0.18
N GLY A 120 26.92 -10.96 1.20
CA GLY A 120 27.29 -11.70 2.40
C GLY A 120 26.01 -12.09 3.13
N PHE A 121 25.67 -13.37 3.15
CA PHE A 121 24.47 -13.81 3.87
C PHE A 121 24.55 -13.37 5.33
N LEU A 122 23.62 -12.52 5.78
CA LEU A 122 23.50 -12.10 7.17
C LEU A 122 23.35 -13.32 8.09
N SER A 123 24.04 -13.29 9.23
CA SER A 123 23.82 -14.26 10.30
C SER A 123 22.47 -14.03 10.97
N SER A 124 21.90 -15.08 11.58
CA SER A 124 20.65 -14.96 12.34
C SER A 124 20.72 -13.96 13.50
N ILE A 125 21.93 -13.73 14.04
CA ILE A 125 22.18 -12.74 15.10
C ILE A 125 22.13 -11.33 14.50
N GLU A 126 22.84 -11.10 13.40
CA GLU A 126 22.83 -9.81 12.69
C GLU A 126 21.43 -9.46 12.17
N GLU A 127 20.66 -10.43 11.67
CA GLU A 127 19.26 -10.23 11.28
C GLU A 127 18.42 -9.72 12.47
N ALA A 128 18.62 -10.30 13.66
CA ALA A 128 17.89 -9.91 14.87
C ALA A 128 18.26 -8.49 15.31
N GLU A 129 19.54 -8.15 15.31
CA GLU A 129 20.04 -6.81 15.66
C GLU A 129 19.47 -5.74 14.73
N LEU A 130 19.56 -5.94 13.41
CA LEU A 130 19.02 -5.00 12.44
C LEU A 130 17.50 -4.83 12.60
N CYS A 131 16.76 -5.93 12.80
CA CYS A 131 15.31 -5.85 13.02
C CYS A 131 14.96 -5.12 14.32
N LEU A 132 15.78 -5.24 15.37
CA LEU A 132 15.59 -4.52 16.63
C LEU A 132 15.81 -3.01 16.44
N CYS A 133 16.86 -2.59 15.73
CA CYS A 133 17.09 -1.19 15.38
C CYS A 133 15.91 -0.62 14.59
N LEU A 134 15.39 -1.37 13.60
CA LEU A 134 14.22 -0.97 12.82
C LEU A 134 12.97 -0.80 13.69
N LYS A 135 12.74 -1.72 14.64
CA LYS A 135 11.63 -1.64 15.59
C LYS A 135 11.70 -0.40 16.46
N GLU A 136 12.89 -0.07 16.96
CA GLU A 136 13.08 1.09 17.82
C GLU A 136 12.90 2.40 17.05
N GLY A 137 13.48 2.49 15.84
CA GLY A 137 13.23 3.61 14.95
C GLY A 137 11.75 3.81 14.62
N ALA A 138 11.02 2.72 14.34
CA ALA A 138 9.58 2.78 14.07
C ALA A 138 8.77 3.26 15.30
N ARG A 139 9.18 2.91 16.53
CA ARG A 139 8.56 3.41 17.76
C ARG A 139 8.78 4.91 17.94
N ILE A 140 10.00 5.39 17.70
CA ILE A 140 10.36 6.80 17.78
C ILE A 140 9.60 7.61 16.73
N GLU A 141 9.56 7.14 15.48
CA GLU A 141 8.80 7.77 14.40
C GLU A 141 7.30 7.86 14.75
N ALA A 142 6.71 6.78 15.30
CA ALA A 142 5.31 6.78 15.73
C ALA A 142 5.05 7.71 16.93
N ALA A 143 5.98 7.80 17.88
CA ALA A 143 5.88 8.74 19.00
C ALA A 143 5.92 10.19 18.51
N LYS A 144 6.82 10.49 17.55
CA LYS A 144 6.92 11.81 16.91
C LYS A 144 5.62 12.20 16.21
N GLN A 145 5.00 11.28 15.47
CA GLN A 145 3.72 11.52 14.80
C GLN A 145 2.59 11.87 15.78
N ARG A 146 2.44 11.11 16.88
CA ARG A 146 1.43 11.41 17.90
C ARG A 146 1.64 12.76 18.57
N MET A 147 2.90 13.12 18.82
CA MET A 147 3.22 14.44 19.39
C MET A 147 2.86 15.57 18.43
N THR A 148 3.12 15.41 17.12
CA THR A 148 2.73 16.41 16.11
C THR A 148 1.22 16.57 15.93
N GLU A 149 0.44 15.52 16.22
CA GLU A 149 -1.02 15.57 16.15
C GLU A 149 -1.65 16.26 17.37
N HIS A 150 -1.02 16.16 18.55
CA HIS A 150 -1.57 16.65 19.82
C HIS A 150 -1.03 18.01 20.28
N GLU A 151 0.18 18.40 19.89
CA GLU A 151 0.80 19.67 20.30
C GLU A 151 1.09 20.56 19.08
N GLY A 152 0.74 21.85 19.13
CA GLY A 152 1.14 22.81 18.10
C GLY A 152 2.67 22.98 18.05
N ASN A 153 3.22 23.30 16.86
CA ASN A 153 4.66 23.38 16.55
C ASN A 153 5.55 24.13 17.58
N SER A 154 5.00 25.06 18.37
CA SER A 154 5.75 25.87 19.35
C SER A 154 6.13 25.12 20.65
N ALA A 155 5.29 24.19 21.13
CA ALA A 155 5.56 23.42 22.35
C ALA A 155 6.54 22.26 22.09
N ILE A 156 6.42 21.65 20.91
CA ILE A 156 7.28 20.56 20.42
C ILE A 156 8.74 21.01 20.34
N SER A 157 9.03 22.18 19.74
CA SER A 157 10.41 22.69 19.62
C SER A 157 11.13 22.86 20.95
N ARG A 158 10.41 23.22 22.03
CA ARG A 158 11.02 23.40 23.36
C ARG A 158 11.29 22.09 24.08
N ARG A 159 10.47 21.06 23.86
CA ARG A 159 10.61 19.74 24.48
C ARG A 159 11.70 18.89 23.81
N PHE A 160 11.90 19.06 22.51
CA PHE A 160 12.94 18.36 21.74
C PHE A 160 14.36 18.92 22.00
N ALA A 161 14.50 20.22 22.27
CA ALA A 161 15.82 20.87 22.42
C ALA A 161 16.75 20.28 23.50
N LEU A 162 16.24 19.52 24.47
CA LEU A 162 17.02 18.97 25.59
C LEU A 162 17.41 17.49 25.44
N GLY A 163 16.97 16.79 24.37
CA GLY A 163 17.23 15.35 24.18
C GLY A 163 17.48 14.88 22.74
N ASN A 164 17.68 15.82 21.81
CA ASN A 164 17.76 15.52 20.36
C ASN A 164 18.93 14.63 19.95
N THR A 165 20.07 14.70 20.63
CA THR A 165 21.30 14.00 20.23
C THR A 165 21.11 12.48 20.20
N SER A 166 20.45 11.91 21.22
CA SER A 166 20.17 10.47 21.29
C SER A 166 19.12 10.02 20.27
N ILE A 167 18.10 10.84 19.99
CA ILE A 167 17.08 10.52 18.99
C ILE A 167 17.68 10.55 17.59
N GLU A 168 18.48 11.56 17.27
CA GLU A 168 19.17 11.67 15.99
C GLU A 168 20.11 10.49 15.74
N GLU A 169 20.86 10.06 16.75
CA GLU A 169 21.73 8.89 16.66
C GLU A 169 20.94 7.58 16.38
N VAL A 170 19.83 7.36 17.07
CA VAL A 170 18.96 6.20 16.81
C VAL A 170 18.34 6.26 15.41
N MET A 171 18.02 7.45 14.90
CA MET A 171 17.48 7.62 13.55
C MET A 171 18.54 7.35 12.47
N ILE A 172 19.79 7.77 12.69
CA ILE A 172 20.92 7.48 11.79
C ILE A 172 21.16 5.97 11.73
N THR A 173 21.31 5.31 12.88
CA THR A 173 21.51 3.86 12.96
C THR A 173 20.34 3.08 12.38
N THR A 174 19.11 3.55 12.56
CA THR A 174 17.91 2.97 11.91
C THR A 174 18.02 3.06 10.39
N ARG A 175 18.42 4.21 9.86
CA ARG A 175 18.57 4.41 8.42
C ARG A 175 19.64 3.49 7.85
N GLU A 176 20.82 3.44 8.47
CA GLU A 176 21.90 2.55 8.07
C GLU A 176 21.47 1.07 8.11
N SER A 177 20.71 0.70 9.14
CA SER A 177 20.14 -0.66 9.26
C SER A 177 19.16 -0.97 8.14
N LYS A 178 18.27 -0.02 7.77
CA LYS A 178 17.35 -0.17 6.63
C LYS A 178 18.12 -0.35 5.32
N GLU A 179 19.16 0.44 5.08
CA GLU A 179 19.99 0.37 3.89
C GLU A 179 20.79 -0.94 3.81
N ARG A 180 21.38 -1.39 4.93
CA ARG A 180 22.09 -2.68 5.00
C ARG A 180 21.15 -3.85 4.74
N LEU A 181 19.97 -3.87 5.36
CA LEU A 181 18.98 -4.93 5.16
C LEU A 181 18.47 -4.96 3.72
N ALA A 182 18.19 -3.80 3.12
CA ALA A 182 17.78 -3.69 1.72
C ALA A 182 18.86 -4.21 0.75
N ARG A 183 20.15 -3.93 1.03
CA ARG A 183 21.27 -4.38 0.19
C ARG A 183 21.43 -5.90 0.19
N GLU A 184 21.46 -6.52 1.37
CA GLU A 184 21.69 -7.97 1.49
C GLU A 184 20.51 -8.79 0.95
N TYR A 185 19.29 -8.31 1.18
CA TYR A 185 18.07 -8.99 0.73
C TYR A 185 17.64 -8.60 -0.69
N ARG A 186 18.39 -7.75 -1.40
CA ARG A 186 18.06 -7.32 -2.77
C ARG A 186 17.89 -8.50 -3.72
N GLY A 187 18.75 -9.52 -3.61
CA GLY A 187 18.66 -10.74 -4.42
C GLY A 187 17.36 -11.53 -4.16
N LEU A 188 16.96 -11.65 -2.90
CA LEU A 188 15.68 -12.29 -2.54
C LEU A 188 14.51 -11.51 -3.15
N VAL A 189 14.48 -10.18 -2.96
CA VAL A 189 13.41 -9.32 -3.48
C VAL A 189 13.34 -9.42 -5.01
N ALA A 190 14.46 -9.32 -5.71
CA ALA A 190 14.53 -9.46 -7.17
C ALA A 190 14.00 -10.82 -7.65
N SER A 191 14.37 -11.91 -6.98
CA SER A 191 13.89 -13.27 -7.31
C SER A 191 12.37 -13.43 -7.13
N ILE A 192 11.76 -12.68 -6.22
CA ILE A 192 10.31 -12.66 -6.03
C ILE A 192 9.65 -11.76 -7.07
N ALA A 193 10.21 -10.58 -7.31
CA ALA A 193 9.71 -9.58 -8.26
C ALA A 193 9.73 -10.08 -9.72
N GLY A 194 10.73 -10.86 -10.11
CA GLY A 194 10.84 -11.41 -11.47
C GLY A 194 9.60 -12.21 -11.90
N ARG A 195 8.88 -12.85 -10.95
CA ARG A 195 7.63 -13.56 -11.23
C ARG A 195 6.45 -12.66 -11.61
N TYR A 196 6.55 -11.36 -11.34
CA TYR A 196 5.50 -10.37 -11.61
C TYR A 196 5.82 -9.44 -12.79
N GLN A 197 6.95 -9.67 -13.48
CA GLN A 197 7.33 -8.90 -14.65
C GLN A 197 6.30 -9.05 -15.79
N GLY A 198 6.17 -8.02 -16.63
CA GLY A 198 5.24 -8.03 -17.77
C GLY A 198 3.78 -7.69 -17.42
N ASN A 199 3.47 -7.40 -16.15
CA ASN A 199 2.12 -7.06 -15.71
C ASN A 199 1.84 -5.54 -15.63
N GLY A 200 2.65 -4.71 -16.32
CA GLY A 200 2.43 -3.26 -16.44
C GLY A 200 3.28 -2.36 -15.56
N LEU A 201 4.14 -2.91 -14.69
CA LEU A 201 5.18 -2.16 -13.98
C LEU A 201 6.57 -2.60 -14.42
N HIS A 202 7.53 -1.67 -14.37
CA HIS A 202 8.93 -1.99 -14.63
C HIS A 202 9.49 -2.86 -13.50
N ILE A 203 10.48 -3.71 -13.81
CA ILE A 203 11.06 -4.62 -12.81
C ILE A 203 11.71 -3.85 -11.65
N GLU A 204 12.33 -2.70 -11.94
CA GLU A 204 12.92 -1.84 -10.92
C GLU A 204 11.86 -1.34 -9.94
N ASP A 205 10.70 -0.90 -10.43
CA ASP A 205 9.58 -0.48 -9.58
C ASP A 205 9.07 -1.63 -8.72
N LEU A 206 8.97 -2.85 -9.27
CA LEU A 206 8.58 -4.03 -8.51
C LEU A 206 9.59 -4.38 -7.42
N ILE A 207 10.90 -4.22 -7.70
CA ILE A 207 11.95 -4.42 -6.70
C ILE A 207 11.86 -3.37 -5.60
N GLN A 208 11.62 -2.10 -5.94
CA GLN A 208 11.50 -1.05 -4.93
C GLN A 208 10.28 -1.25 -4.04
N GLU A 209 9.12 -1.56 -4.62
CA GLU A 209 7.90 -1.88 -3.86
C GLU A 209 8.07 -3.14 -3.00
N GLY A 210 8.76 -4.14 -3.52
CA GLY A 210 9.14 -5.33 -2.76
C GLY A 210 10.10 -5.02 -1.60
N THR A 211 11.04 -4.09 -1.79
CA THR A 211 11.98 -3.65 -0.75
C THR A 211 11.25 -2.89 0.37
N ILE A 212 10.25 -2.08 0.02
CA ILE A 212 9.35 -1.45 1.01
C ILE A 212 8.61 -2.52 1.81
N GLY A 213 8.10 -3.57 1.14
CA GLY A 213 7.47 -4.71 1.81
C GLY A 213 8.42 -5.48 2.73
N LEU A 214 9.67 -5.70 2.32
CA LEU A 214 10.72 -6.32 3.11
C LEU A 214 10.97 -5.54 4.41
N LEU A 215 11.18 -4.23 4.32
CA LEU A 215 11.45 -3.37 5.48
C LEU A 215 10.26 -3.37 6.45
N HIS A 216 9.04 -3.28 5.92
CA HIS A 216 7.82 -3.35 6.74
C HIS A 216 7.65 -4.70 7.44
N GLY A 217 8.06 -5.80 6.79
CA GLY A 217 8.13 -7.11 7.41
C GLY A 217 9.19 -7.16 8.51
N ALA A 218 10.39 -6.64 8.25
CA ALA A 218 11.50 -6.63 9.20
C ALA A 218 11.17 -5.86 10.49
N GLU A 219 10.47 -4.73 10.38
CA GLU A 219 9.94 -3.97 11.54
C GLU A 219 9.02 -4.81 12.45
N LYS A 220 8.36 -5.85 11.91
CA LYS A 220 7.41 -6.70 12.66
C LYS A 220 7.96 -8.08 12.97
N PHE A 221 9.22 -8.34 12.66
CA PHE A 221 9.81 -9.66 12.77
C PHE A 221 10.29 -9.95 14.21
N ASP A 222 9.91 -11.11 14.76
CA ASP A 222 10.34 -11.55 16.08
C ASP A 222 11.37 -12.69 15.96
N PRO A 223 12.65 -12.46 16.29
CA PRO A 223 13.71 -13.48 16.17
C PRO A 223 13.51 -14.68 17.12
N ASN A 224 12.86 -14.46 18.26
CA ASN A 224 12.59 -15.51 19.27
C ASN A 224 11.66 -16.63 18.78
N ARG A 225 10.99 -16.45 17.63
CA ARG A 225 10.07 -17.43 17.05
C ARG A 225 10.77 -18.55 16.26
N GLY A 226 12.12 -18.57 16.21
CA GLY A 226 12.90 -19.66 15.61
C GLY A 226 12.74 -19.81 14.09
N CYS A 227 12.35 -18.74 13.39
CA CYS A 227 12.17 -18.71 11.94
C CYS A 227 13.17 -17.73 11.31
N LYS A 228 13.76 -18.07 10.17
CA LYS A 228 14.63 -17.13 9.42
C LYS A 228 13.84 -15.93 8.92
N LEU A 229 14.46 -14.75 8.89
CA LEU A 229 13.81 -13.51 8.42
C LEU A 229 13.25 -13.67 6.99
N SER A 230 14.04 -14.25 6.08
CA SER A 230 13.65 -14.58 4.69
C SER A 230 12.29 -15.28 4.55
N THR A 231 11.96 -16.20 5.47
CA THR A 231 10.70 -16.95 5.44
C THR A 231 9.51 -16.07 5.83
N TYR A 232 9.73 -15.14 6.76
CA TYR A 232 8.70 -14.24 7.24
C TYR A 232 8.42 -13.13 6.22
N VAL A 233 9.47 -12.45 5.75
CA VAL A 233 9.36 -11.30 4.84
C VAL A 233 8.87 -11.66 3.46
N TYR A 234 8.98 -12.94 3.04
CA TYR A 234 8.44 -13.41 1.77
C TYR A 234 7.00 -12.96 1.51
N TRP A 235 6.13 -13.07 2.51
CA TRP A 235 4.72 -12.68 2.40
C TRP A 235 4.55 -11.16 2.29
N TRP A 236 5.33 -10.40 3.07
CA TRP A 236 5.31 -8.95 3.05
C TRP A 236 5.81 -8.39 1.72
N ILE A 237 6.87 -8.97 1.16
CA ILE A 237 7.39 -8.65 -0.19
C ILE A 237 6.31 -8.94 -1.24
N LYS A 238 5.76 -10.16 -1.24
CA LYS A 238 4.71 -10.57 -2.18
C LYS A 238 3.49 -9.65 -2.10
N GLN A 239 3.03 -9.32 -0.89
CA GLN A 239 1.89 -8.44 -0.66
C GLN A 239 2.15 -7.02 -1.15
N ALA A 240 3.32 -6.46 -0.87
CA ALA A 240 3.69 -5.12 -1.31
C ALA A 240 3.71 -5.02 -2.83
N ILE A 241 4.32 -6.00 -3.51
CA ILE A 241 4.36 -6.09 -4.97
C ILE A 241 2.93 -6.16 -5.55
N ILE A 242 2.08 -7.06 -5.03
CA ILE A 242 0.69 -7.20 -5.51
C ILE A 242 -0.11 -5.90 -5.28
N LYS A 243 0.07 -5.26 -4.12
CA LYS A 243 -0.60 -3.99 -3.80
C LYS A 243 -0.14 -2.86 -4.73
N ALA A 244 1.16 -2.79 -5.01
CA ALA A 244 1.72 -1.82 -5.95
C ALA A 244 1.19 -2.05 -7.36
N LEU A 245 1.14 -3.30 -7.81
CA LEU A 245 0.60 -3.66 -9.10
C LEU A 245 -0.89 -3.25 -9.21
N ALA A 246 -1.70 -3.53 -8.20
CA ALA A 246 -3.10 -3.11 -8.17
C ALA A 246 -3.28 -1.58 -8.19
N LYS A 247 -2.33 -0.82 -7.64
CA LYS A 247 -2.41 0.66 -7.54
C LYS A 247 -1.83 1.37 -8.77
N LYS A 248 -0.71 0.88 -9.31
CA LYS A 248 0.16 1.60 -10.25
C LYS A 248 0.29 0.95 -11.64
N SER A 249 -0.10 -0.31 -11.83
CA SER A 249 0.14 -1.03 -13.12
C SER A 249 -0.67 -0.54 -14.31
N ARG A 250 -1.71 0.27 -14.08
CA ARG A 250 -2.66 0.68 -15.10
C ARG A 250 -2.78 2.20 -15.12
N LEU A 251 -2.84 2.74 -16.33
CA LEU A 251 -3.10 4.16 -16.55
C LEU A 251 -4.44 4.59 -15.92
N ILE A 252 -5.49 3.79 -16.14
CA ILE A 252 -6.79 3.96 -15.49
C ILE A 252 -6.89 2.94 -14.36
N ARG A 253 -6.92 3.45 -13.12
CA ARG A 253 -6.90 2.61 -11.92
C ARG A 253 -8.20 1.86 -11.73
N LEU A 254 -8.10 0.56 -11.44
CA LEU A 254 -9.24 -0.25 -11.01
C LEU A 254 -9.30 -0.38 -9.48
N PRO A 255 -10.49 -0.47 -8.87
CA PRO A 255 -10.64 -0.83 -7.46
C PRO A 255 -10.03 -2.21 -7.16
N GLY A 256 -9.55 -2.41 -5.93
CA GLY A 256 -8.79 -3.60 -5.54
C GLY A 256 -9.53 -4.93 -5.75
N GLU A 257 -10.82 -4.99 -5.41
CA GLU A 257 -11.65 -6.18 -5.62
C GLU A 257 -11.75 -6.55 -7.11
N LYS A 258 -11.99 -5.54 -7.97
CA LYS A 258 -12.09 -5.74 -9.42
C LYS A 258 -10.74 -6.14 -10.03
N TYR A 259 -9.64 -5.57 -9.54
CA TYR A 259 -8.29 -5.98 -9.94
C TYR A 259 -8.00 -7.45 -9.58
N GLY A 260 -8.34 -7.87 -8.36
CA GLY A 260 -8.20 -9.27 -7.95
C GLY A 260 -9.03 -10.22 -8.81
N MET A 261 -10.22 -9.79 -9.24
CA MET A 261 -11.05 -10.55 -10.16
C MET A 261 -10.41 -10.71 -11.56
N VAL A 262 -9.73 -9.68 -12.07
CA VAL A 262 -8.99 -9.78 -13.35
C VAL A 262 -7.92 -10.89 -13.29
N ALA A 263 -7.18 -10.98 -12.19
CA ALA A 263 -6.18 -12.04 -12.02
C ALA A 263 -6.81 -13.43 -11.99
N LYS A 264 -7.92 -13.61 -11.26
CA LYS A 264 -8.68 -14.87 -11.20
C LYS A 264 -9.25 -15.26 -12.57
N ILE A 265 -9.80 -14.31 -13.33
CA ILE A 265 -10.29 -14.54 -14.69
C ILE A 265 -9.15 -14.96 -15.60
N SER A 266 -7.98 -14.31 -15.51
CA SER A 266 -6.80 -14.69 -16.30
C SER A 266 -6.32 -16.12 -15.98
N GLU A 267 -6.29 -16.48 -14.70
CA GLU A 267 -5.92 -17.82 -14.24
C GLU A 267 -6.91 -18.89 -14.73
N ALA A 268 -8.22 -18.68 -14.50
CA ALA A 268 -9.27 -19.58 -14.98
C ALA A 268 -9.24 -19.72 -16.51
N ASN A 269 -9.02 -18.62 -17.23
CA ASN A 269 -8.86 -18.63 -18.69
C ASN A 269 -7.64 -19.44 -19.13
N ASN A 270 -6.51 -19.34 -18.44
CA ASN A 270 -5.33 -20.17 -18.72
C ASN A 270 -5.59 -21.66 -18.47
N VAL A 271 -6.27 -22.01 -17.38
CA VAL A 271 -6.63 -23.40 -17.06
C VAL A 271 -7.60 -23.98 -18.09
N LEU A 272 -8.68 -23.26 -18.39
CA LEU A 272 -9.67 -23.68 -19.38
C LEU A 272 -9.09 -23.74 -20.80
N ARG A 273 -8.25 -22.77 -21.19
CA ARG A 273 -7.59 -22.80 -22.50
C ARG A 273 -6.71 -24.04 -22.68
N LYS A 274 -6.00 -24.46 -21.62
CA LYS A 274 -5.19 -25.69 -21.65
C LYS A 274 -6.07 -26.94 -21.79
N ARG A 275 -7.21 -26.99 -21.10
CA ARG A 275 -8.14 -28.13 -21.11
C ARG A 275 -8.95 -28.24 -22.40
N LEU A 276 -9.54 -27.13 -22.86
CA LEU A 276 -10.47 -27.06 -23.98
C LEU A 276 -9.76 -26.89 -25.33
N ARG A 277 -8.47 -26.54 -25.34
CA ARG A 277 -7.68 -26.23 -26.56
C ARG A 277 -8.28 -25.11 -27.43
N ARG A 278 -9.21 -24.33 -26.88
CA ARG A 278 -9.82 -23.14 -27.49
C ARG A 278 -9.93 -22.02 -26.45
N LYS A 279 -10.29 -20.82 -26.91
CA LYS A 279 -10.64 -19.72 -26.00
C LYS A 279 -11.96 -20.06 -25.28
N PRO A 280 -12.01 -20.00 -23.93
CA PRO A 280 -13.23 -20.25 -23.19
C PRO A 280 -14.24 -19.12 -23.38
N THR A 281 -15.52 -19.45 -23.29
CA THR A 281 -16.61 -18.46 -23.27
C THR A 281 -16.76 -17.82 -21.89
N TYR A 282 -17.43 -16.67 -21.83
CA TYR A 282 -17.65 -15.98 -20.54
C TYR A 282 -18.53 -16.79 -19.59
N ASP A 283 -19.45 -17.61 -20.11
CA ASP A 283 -20.29 -18.51 -19.32
C ASP A 283 -19.44 -19.61 -18.64
N GLU A 284 -18.53 -20.24 -19.39
CA GLU A 284 -17.61 -21.25 -18.84
C GLU A 284 -16.68 -20.66 -17.77
N LEU A 285 -16.24 -19.42 -17.96
CA LEU A 285 -15.43 -18.71 -16.97
C LEU A 285 -16.24 -18.37 -15.71
N ALA A 286 -17.51 -17.98 -15.88
CA ALA A 286 -18.43 -17.67 -14.80
C ALA A 286 -18.73 -18.91 -13.94
N GLU A 287 -18.96 -20.06 -14.56
CA GLU A 287 -19.15 -21.35 -13.88
C GLU A 287 -17.93 -21.75 -13.04
N VAL A 288 -16.73 -21.67 -13.62
CA VAL A 288 -15.49 -22.04 -12.89
C VAL A 288 -15.22 -21.11 -11.71
N LEU A 289 -15.54 -19.82 -11.86
CA LEU A 289 -15.30 -18.82 -10.82
C LEU A 289 -16.45 -18.70 -9.81
N ASN A 290 -17.59 -19.36 -10.04
CA ASN A 290 -18.83 -19.21 -9.30
C ASN A 290 -19.29 -17.74 -9.19
N VAL A 291 -19.27 -17.02 -10.30
CA VAL A 291 -19.72 -15.61 -10.37
C VAL A 291 -20.68 -15.43 -11.54
N ASN A 292 -21.55 -14.42 -11.49
CA ASN A 292 -22.48 -14.13 -12.57
C ASN A 292 -21.73 -13.72 -13.86
N VAL A 293 -22.20 -14.19 -15.01
CA VAL A 293 -21.65 -13.88 -16.35
C VAL A 293 -21.50 -12.37 -16.58
N SER A 294 -22.49 -11.57 -16.18
CA SER A 294 -22.48 -10.10 -16.32
C SER A 294 -21.30 -9.45 -15.58
N THR A 295 -20.85 -10.05 -14.49
CA THR A 295 -19.69 -9.53 -13.75
C THR A 295 -18.38 -9.87 -14.45
N VAL A 296 -18.29 -11.06 -15.05
CA VAL A 296 -17.11 -11.50 -15.81
C VAL A 296 -16.95 -10.68 -17.08
N THR A 297 -18.03 -10.43 -17.82
CA THR A 297 -18.02 -9.55 -18.99
C THR A 297 -17.61 -8.12 -18.63
N LEU A 298 -18.25 -7.52 -17.63
CA LEU A 298 -17.94 -6.16 -17.18
C LEU A 298 -16.49 -6.01 -16.71
N VAL A 299 -15.98 -6.99 -15.94
CA VAL A 299 -14.57 -6.97 -15.51
C VAL A 299 -13.64 -7.17 -16.70
N SER A 300 -13.96 -8.08 -17.63
CA SER A 300 -13.15 -8.32 -18.82
C SER A 300 -13.06 -7.08 -19.72
N GLU A 301 -14.19 -6.41 -19.96
CA GLU A 301 -14.27 -5.17 -20.74
C GLU A 301 -13.48 -4.03 -20.10
N ARG A 302 -13.69 -3.79 -18.79
CA ARG A 302 -12.98 -2.74 -18.04
C ARG A 302 -11.50 -3.06 -17.80
N SER A 303 -11.09 -4.32 -17.98
CA SER A 303 -9.70 -4.75 -17.84
C SER A 303 -8.84 -4.49 -19.09
N ARG A 304 -9.43 -4.03 -20.20
CA ARG A 304 -8.69 -3.71 -21.42
C ARG A 304 -7.72 -2.55 -21.17
N GLN A 305 -6.49 -2.69 -21.67
CA GLN A 305 -5.51 -1.61 -21.61
C GLN A 305 -5.79 -0.58 -22.70
N PRO A 306 -5.62 0.73 -22.41
CA PRO A 306 -5.76 1.76 -23.43
C PRO A 306 -4.68 1.60 -24.51
N ILE A 307 -5.04 2.00 -25.73
CA ILE A 307 -4.13 1.98 -26.90
C ILE A 307 -3.66 3.42 -27.12
N SER A 308 -2.39 3.59 -27.50
CA SER A 308 -1.85 4.91 -27.85
C SER A 308 -2.50 5.45 -29.12
N LEU A 309 -2.84 6.73 -29.12
CA LEU A 309 -3.35 7.44 -30.31
C LEU A 309 -2.26 7.65 -31.38
N ASP A 310 -1.00 7.67 -30.96
CA ASP A 310 0.16 7.82 -31.84
C ASP A 310 0.59 6.48 -32.46
N LYS A 311 -0.08 5.37 -32.10
CA LYS A 311 0.19 4.08 -32.73
C LYS A 311 -0.22 4.14 -34.20
N THR A 312 0.68 3.72 -35.09
CA THR A 312 0.39 3.58 -36.52
C THR A 312 -0.62 2.46 -36.76
N VAL A 313 -1.53 2.68 -37.70
CA VAL A 313 -2.63 1.75 -37.97
C VAL A 313 -2.22 0.64 -38.93
N THR A 314 -1.29 0.92 -39.84
CA THR A 314 -0.77 -0.01 -40.84
C THR A 314 0.75 -0.10 -40.76
N ASP A 315 1.31 -1.25 -41.16
CA ASP A 315 2.76 -1.50 -41.10
C ASP A 315 3.55 -0.74 -42.19
N TYR A 316 2.89 -0.32 -43.27
CA TYR A 316 3.50 0.34 -44.42
C TYR A 316 3.21 1.85 -44.50
N GLY A 317 2.50 2.40 -43.52
CA GLY A 317 2.02 3.78 -43.53
C GLY A 317 2.31 4.53 -42.24
N ASN A 318 2.33 5.86 -42.34
CA ASN A 318 2.50 6.76 -41.19
C ASN A 318 1.17 7.18 -40.56
N LEU A 319 0.03 6.65 -41.04
CA LEU A 319 -1.29 7.01 -40.56
C LEU A 319 -1.47 6.57 -39.10
N THR A 320 -1.63 7.55 -38.21
CA THR A 320 -1.83 7.32 -36.78
C THR A 320 -3.32 7.18 -36.44
N PHE A 321 -3.66 6.55 -35.31
CA PHE A 321 -5.06 6.49 -34.85
C PHE A 321 -5.66 7.89 -34.63
N LYS A 322 -4.84 8.86 -34.21
CA LYS A 322 -5.24 10.26 -34.04
C LYS A 322 -5.83 10.88 -35.31
N GLU A 323 -5.32 10.50 -36.48
CA GLU A 323 -5.76 11.04 -37.78
C GLU A 323 -7.08 10.41 -38.27
N ILE A 324 -7.44 9.22 -37.78
CA ILE A 324 -8.66 8.51 -38.18
C ILE A 324 -9.84 8.87 -37.29
N ILE A 325 -9.59 9.15 -36.00
CA ILE A 325 -10.66 9.38 -35.04
C ILE A 325 -11.36 10.71 -35.36
N PRO A 326 -12.68 10.69 -35.64
CA PRO A 326 -13.41 11.91 -35.93
C PRO A 326 -13.44 12.81 -34.71
N GLY A 327 -13.26 14.11 -34.93
CA GLY A 327 -13.44 15.12 -33.90
C GLY A 327 -14.89 15.20 -33.42
N PRO A 328 -15.14 15.87 -32.29
CA PRO A 328 -16.49 16.10 -31.80
C PRO A 328 -17.32 16.89 -32.83
N VAL A 329 -18.55 16.45 -33.08
CA VAL A 329 -19.47 17.04 -34.09
C VAL A 329 -19.71 18.53 -33.83
N GLU A 330 -19.64 18.96 -32.57
CA GLU A 330 -19.80 20.35 -32.13
C GLU A 330 -18.73 21.30 -32.70
N MET A 331 -17.57 20.76 -33.10
CA MET A 331 -16.47 21.52 -33.69
C MET A 331 -16.56 21.61 -35.22
N THR A 332 -17.62 21.06 -35.83
CA THR A 332 -17.85 21.23 -37.27
C THR A 332 -18.20 22.68 -37.58
N PRO A 333 -17.74 23.23 -38.71
CA PRO A 333 -17.94 24.65 -39.05
C PRO A 333 -19.44 24.99 -39.14
N GLU A 334 -20.26 24.09 -39.68
CA GLU A 334 -21.71 24.24 -39.76
C GLU A 334 -22.34 24.40 -38.37
N LYS A 335 -22.01 23.50 -37.43
CA LYS A 335 -22.54 23.57 -36.05
C LYS A 335 -22.04 24.78 -35.28
N MET A 336 -20.80 25.19 -35.52
CA MET A 336 -20.22 26.38 -34.91
C MET A 336 -20.96 27.65 -35.37
N VAL A 337 -21.26 27.76 -36.67
CA VAL A 337 -22.06 28.87 -37.22
C VAL A 337 -23.49 28.84 -36.69
N GLU A 338 -24.14 27.67 -36.69
CA GLU A 338 -25.50 27.50 -36.14
C GLU A 338 -25.56 28.00 -34.68
N LYS A 339 -24.62 27.56 -33.84
CA LYS A 339 -24.52 28.00 -32.44
C LYS A 339 -24.29 29.51 -32.32
N GLN A 340 -23.47 30.08 -33.18
CA GLN A 340 -23.21 31.52 -33.20
C GLN A 340 -24.44 32.33 -33.62
N LEU A 341 -25.19 31.85 -34.63
CA LEU A 341 -26.44 32.46 -35.07
C LEU A 341 -27.51 32.39 -33.98
N ILE A 342 -27.64 31.25 -33.29
CA ILE A 342 -28.54 31.11 -32.13
C ILE A 342 -28.15 32.12 -31.05
N LYS A 343 -26.87 32.23 -30.72
CA LYS A 343 -26.38 33.20 -29.71
C LYS A 343 -26.70 34.64 -30.10
N GLN A 344 -26.52 35.01 -31.38
CA GLN A 344 -26.89 36.33 -31.89
C GLN A 344 -28.40 36.57 -31.88
N GLY A 345 -29.20 35.54 -32.23
CA GLY A 345 -30.65 35.60 -32.18
C GLY A 345 -31.17 35.82 -30.76
N VAL A 346 -30.64 35.07 -29.80
CA VAL A 346 -30.95 35.22 -28.37
C VAL A 346 -30.55 36.62 -27.89
N ALA A 347 -29.35 37.11 -28.22
CA ALA A 347 -28.92 38.46 -27.84
C ALA A 347 -29.84 39.56 -28.41
N LYS A 348 -30.30 39.42 -29.66
CA LYS A 348 -31.27 40.34 -30.27
C LYS A 348 -32.63 40.32 -29.56
N LEU A 349 -33.09 39.15 -29.11
CA LEU A 349 -34.33 39.01 -28.36
C LEU A 349 -34.21 39.59 -26.95
N LEU A 350 -33.08 39.31 -26.27
CA LEU A 350 -32.74 39.85 -24.95
C LEU A 350 -32.67 41.39 -24.95
N ASN A 351 -32.11 42.00 -25.99
CA ASN A 351 -32.06 43.47 -26.15
C ASN A 351 -33.45 44.12 -26.29
N LYS A 352 -34.51 43.36 -26.58
CA LYS A 352 -35.89 43.89 -26.64
C LYS A 352 -36.59 43.89 -25.29
N LEU A 353 -36.04 43.20 -24.29
CA LEU A 353 -36.60 43.10 -22.93
C LEU A 353 -36.11 44.27 -22.06
N ASN A 354 -36.81 44.51 -20.95
CA ASN A 354 -36.38 45.53 -20.00
C ASN A 354 -35.06 45.11 -19.31
N LYS A 355 -34.19 46.07 -18.93
CA LYS A 355 -32.88 45.79 -18.28
C LYS A 355 -32.94 44.86 -17.05
N ARG A 356 -34.10 44.80 -16.39
CA ARG A 356 -34.35 43.93 -15.23
C ARG A 356 -34.74 42.50 -15.65
N GLU A 357 -35.46 42.35 -16.76
CA GLU A 357 -35.89 41.08 -17.36
C GLU A 357 -34.80 40.43 -18.21
N GLU A 358 -33.91 41.23 -18.81
CA GLU A 358 -32.74 40.74 -19.55
C GLU A 358 -31.69 40.05 -18.64
N LYS A 359 -31.61 40.49 -17.38
CA LYS A 359 -30.62 40.04 -16.39
C LYS A 359 -31.07 38.82 -15.56
N ILE A 360 -32.38 38.59 -15.46
CA ILE A 360 -33.00 37.45 -14.74
C ILE A 360 -33.04 36.27 -15.70
#